data_AF-A0AAD7FSM6-F1
#
_entry.id   AF-A0AAD7FSM6-F1
#
_cell.length_a   1.000
_cell.length_b   1.000
_cell.length_c   1.000
_cell.angle_alpha   90.00
_cell.angle_beta   90.00
_cell.angle_gamma   90.00
#
_symmetry.space_group_name_H-M   'P 1'
#
loop_
_entity.id
_entity.type
_entity.pdbx_description
1 polymer ?
#
loop_
_entity_poly.entity_id
_entity_poly.type
_entity_poly.pdbx_seq_one_letter_code
_entity_poly.pdbx_strand_id
1 'polypeptide(L)'
;MADSVEPRRSTRKAKPIQREPIPESVPTKRKAKADADPAEQLRFMLQNPKSRLTKMDISDLINGNSWNLLSPDSQSRLAALLPPTAFRSFKPTLGLDHPAAGDSMQVDSHDASTLDPSLFTDAHFLAAAHTFQDHLFSDWLSDTHAEKVEKYTKGIQDGSLAAPWKDEVWERDNPPLEEQAAASQHLAGEASELKLGDLAKNSVLREGDVLVYKRNFANVNVLVEKDVIIQRIDSRSHSLTVLAQPGAQRNLPADLLMPGPPEPSPPIRIMTITSPTQLETGLLDIDGRVDKAKRPNGNAWKALTVWRWAGDDMGMLQGQRGGREAQGTLFYLRACLYQDR
;
A
#
# COMPACT_ATOMS: atom_id res chain seq x y z
N MET A 1 43.51 -20.90 3.92
CA MET A 1 42.82 -20.72 5.21
C MET A 1 42.09 -19.39 5.11
N ALA A 2 40.77 -19.28 4.96
CA ALA A 2 39.66 -20.20 5.16
C ALA A 2 38.59 -19.94 4.07
N ASP A 3 37.95 -21.00 3.60
CA ASP A 3 36.80 -20.99 2.69
C ASP A 3 35.51 -20.69 3.45
N SER A 4 34.71 -19.74 2.96
CA SER A 4 33.34 -19.47 3.44
C SER A 4 32.34 -20.03 2.43
N VAL A 5 31.66 -21.11 2.81
CA VAL A 5 30.67 -21.86 2.02
C VAL A 5 29.27 -21.39 2.37
N GLU A 6 28.51 -20.93 1.37
CA GLU A 6 27.07 -20.66 1.47
C GLU A 6 26.24 -21.97 1.61
N PRO A 7 25.13 -21.96 2.38
CA PRO A 7 24.37 -23.16 2.67
C PRO A 7 23.49 -23.59 1.46
N ARG A 8 23.80 -24.77 0.91
CA ARG A 8 23.05 -25.40 -0.19
C ARG A 8 21.75 -26.04 0.31
N ARG A 9 20.65 -25.62 -0.30
CA ARG A 9 19.27 -26.11 -0.18
C ARG A 9 19.21 -27.63 -0.42
N SER A 10 18.73 -28.36 0.58
CA SER A 10 18.61 -29.83 0.60
C SER A 10 17.48 -30.32 -0.31
N THR A 11 17.82 -31.07 -1.35
CA THR A 11 16.88 -31.84 -2.18
C THR A 11 16.95 -33.31 -1.77
N ARG A 12 15.88 -33.81 -1.13
CA ARG A 12 15.74 -35.24 -0.82
C ARG A 12 15.61 -36.03 -2.11
N LYS A 13 16.62 -36.85 -2.41
CA LYS A 13 16.59 -37.85 -3.50
C LYS A 13 15.71 -39.05 -3.08
N ALA A 14 14.72 -39.39 -3.90
CA ALA A 14 13.94 -40.61 -3.74
C ALA A 14 14.78 -41.85 -4.10
N LYS A 15 14.61 -42.94 -3.33
CA LYS A 15 15.32 -44.22 -3.51
C LYS A 15 14.92 -44.93 -4.82
N PRO A 16 15.85 -45.59 -5.52
CA PRO A 16 15.54 -46.39 -6.70
C PRO A 16 14.92 -47.73 -6.30
N ILE A 17 13.78 -48.07 -6.91
CA ILE A 17 13.16 -49.39 -6.81
C ILE A 17 13.94 -50.35 -7.73
N GLN A 18 14.52 -51.40 -7.15
CA GLN A 18 15.21 -52.47 -7.86
C GLN A 18 14.20 -53.31 -8.68
N ARG A 19 14.52 -53.56 -9.95
CA ARG A 19 13.82 -54.52 -10.82
C ARG A 19 14.57 -55.84 -10.81
N GLU A 20 13.89 -56.93 -10.48
CA GLU A 20 14.34 -58.29 -10.78
C GLU A 20 14.00 -58.68 -12.23
N PRO A 21 14.73 -59.65 -12.83
CA PRO A 21 14.71 -59.90 -14.27
C PRO A 21 13.55 -60.78 -14.74
N ILE A 22 13.10 -60.48 -15.95
CA ILE A 22 12.05 -61.18 -16.71
C ILE A 22 12.59 -62.50 -17.28
N PRO A 23 11.85 -63.63 -17.25
CA PRO A 23 12.09 -64.73 -18.16
C PRO A 23 11.27 -64.57 -19.46
N GLU A 24 11.93 -64.90 -20.56
CA GLU A 24 11.48 -64.82 -21.95
C GLU A 24 10.15 -65.55 -22.22
N SER A 25 9.26 -64.93 -23.02
CA SER A 25 8.20 -65.66 -23.72
C SER A 25 7.80 -64.99 -25.05
N VAL A 26 8.18 -65.68 -26.12
CA VAL A 26 7.54 -65.90 -27.45
C VAL A 26 6.82 -64.72 -28.16
N PRO A 27 7.14 -64.45 -29.45
CA PRO A 27 6.54 -63.34 -30.20
C PRO A 27 5.10 -63.65 -30.60
N THR A 28 4.13 -62.95 -30.00
CA THR A 28 2.74 -62.92 -30.46
C THR A 28 2.53 -61.79 -31.46
N LYS A 29 2.02 -62.17 -32.63
CA LYS A 29 1.67 -61.30 -33.77
C LYS A 29 0.82 -60.11 -33.32
N ARG A 30 1.27 -58.89 -33.63
CA ARG A 30 0.52 -57.64 -33.40
C ARG A 30 -0.75 -57.66 -34.24
N LYS A 31 -1.91 -57.84 -33.60
CA LYS A 31 -3.20 -57.41 -34.17
C LYS A 31 -3.22 -55.88 -34.15
N ALA A 32 -3.52 -55.27 -35.30
CA ALA A 32 -3.80 -53.84 -35.39
C ALA A 32 -4.91 -53.48 -34.40
N LYS A 33 -4.66 -52.50 -33.52
CA LYS A 33 -5.69 -51.96 -32.63
C LYS A 33 -6.69 -51.22 -33.49
N ALA A 34 -7.96 -51.62 -33.37
CA ALA A 34 -9.10 -50.91 -33.92
C ALA A 34 -9.09 -49.45 -33.46
N ASP A 35 -9.49 -48.55 -34.36
CA ASP A 35 -9.61 -47.12 -34.12
C ASP A 35 -10.48 -46.88 -32.88
N ALA A 36 -9.86 -46.40 -31.80
CA ALA A 36 -10.58 -45.94 -30.63
C ALA A 36 -11.36 -44.67 -30.99
N ASP A 37 -12.57 -44.53 -30.44
CA ASP A 37 -13.46 -43.37 -30.63
C ASP A 37 -12.65 -42.07 -30.41
N PRO A 38 -12.69 -41.10 -31.35
CA PRO A 38 -11.93 -39.85 -31.23
C PRO A 38 -12.16 -39.13 -29.89
N ALA A 39 -13.35 -39.25 -29.29
CA ALA A 39 -13.65 -38.64 -28.00
C ALA A 39 -12.87 -39.29 -26.83
N GLU A 40 -12.69 -40.61 -26.85
CA GLU A 40 -11.95 -41.33 -25.81
C GLU A 40 -10.43 -41.13 -25.97
N GLN A 41 -9.95 -41.03 -27.21
CA GLN A 41 -8.56 -40.64 -27.47
C GLN A 41 -8.27 -39.23 -26.95
N LEU A 42 -9.17 -38.27 -27.15
CA LEU A 42 -9.02 -36.90 -26.64
C LEU A 42 -8.98 -36.85 -25.11
N ARG A 43 -9.86 -37.59 -24.43
CA ARG A 43 -9.84 -37.70 -22.96
C ARG A 43 -8.54 -38.32 -22.47
N PHE A 44 -8.11 -39.41 -23.08
CA PHE A 44 -6.83 -40.04 -22.75
C PHE A 44 -5.64 -39.09 -22.99
N MET A 45 -5.69 -38.26 -24.03
CA MET A 45 -4.64 -37.29 -24.31
C MET A 45 -4.61 -36.14 -23.29
N LEU A 46 -5.78 -35.61 -22.90
CA LEU A 46 -5.89 -34.40 -22.08
C LEU A 46 -5.92 -34.64 -20.56
N GLN A 47 -6.16 -35.88 -20.12
CA GLN A 47 -6.30 -36.19 -18.69
C GLN A 47 -5.27 -37.20 -18.18
N ASN A 48 -4.59 -37.95 -19.06
CA ASN A 48 -3.68 -39.00 -18.61
C ASN A 48 -2.22 -38.51 -18.49
N PRO A 49 -1.52 -38.79 -17.37
CA PRO A 49 -0.10 -38.43 -17.20
C PRO A 49 0.84 -39.18 -18.16
N LYS A 50 0.40 -40.31 -18.73
CA LYS A 50 1.13 -41.07 -19.76
C LYS A 50 0.85 -40.60 -21.18
N SER A 51 0.06 -39.54 -21.36
CA SER A 51 -0.22 -38.94 -22.66
C SER A 51 1.07 -38.55 -23.37
N ARG A 52 1.06 -38.58 -24.71
CA ARG A 52 2.20 -38.09 -25.50
C ARG A 52 2.39 -36.58 -25.37
N LEU A 53 1.35 -35.86 -24.93
CA LEU A 53 1.39 -34.41 -24.69
C LEU A 53 2.34 -33.99 -23.56
N THR A 54 2.69 -34.88 -22.63
CA THR A 54 3.68 -34.58 -21.56
C THR A 54 5.13 -34.65 -22.04
N LYS A 55 5.38 -35.20 -23.24
CA LYS A 55 6.74 -35.45 -23.77
C LYS A 55 7.08 -34.62 -25.00
N MET A 56 6.09 -33.98 -25.62
CA MET A 56 6.29 -33.12 -26.79
C MET A 56 6.43 -31.67 -26.32
N ASP A 57 7.07 -30.82 -27.10
CA ASP A 57 7.07 -29.38 -26.81
C ASP A 57 5.69 -28.80 -27.16
N ILE A 58 5.03 -28.11 -26.22
CA ILE A 58 3.72 -27.47 -26.51
C ILE A 58 3.90 -26.31 -27.49
N SER A 59 5.05 -25.65 -27.53
CA SER A 59 5.29 -24.53 -28.46
C SER A 59 5.28 -24.99 -29.93
N ASP A 60 5.66 -26.24 -30.20
CA ASP A 60 5.58 -26.86 -31.53
C ASP A 60 4.14 -27.26 -31.90
N LEU A 61 3.29 -27.51 -30.90
CA LEU A 61 1.90 -27.97 -31.10
C LEU A 61 0.90 -26.82 -31.20
N ILE A 62 1.06 -25.79 -30.37
CA ILE A 62 0.16 -24.63 -30.31
C ILE A 62 0.90 -23.41 -30.86
N ASN A 63 0.82 -23.26 -32.18
CA ASN A 63 1.45 -22.16 -32.92
C ASN A 63 0.48 -21.48 -33.89
N GLY A 64 0.88 -20.35 -34.48
CA GLY A 64 0.04 -19.62 -35.43
C GLY A 64 -0.38 -20.44 -36.66
N ASN A 65 0.43 -21.42 -37.08
CA ASN A 65 0.07 -22.31 -38.19
C ASN A 65 -1.05 -23.27 -37.79
N SER A 66 -0.96 -23.86 -36.59
CA SER A 66 -2.00 -24.74 -36.04
C SER A 66 -3.32 -23.98 -35.81
N TRP A 67 -3.24 -22.70 -35.43
CA TRP A 67 -4.40 -21.83 -35.29
C TRP A 67 -5.11 -21.59 -36.63
N ASN A 68 -4.34 -21.31 -37.69
CA ASN A 68 -4.87 -21.08 -39.04
C ASN A 68 -5.48 -22.33 -39.68
N LEU A 69 -5.15 -23.53 -39.17
CA LEU A 69 -5.74 -24.79 -39.62
C LEU A 69 -7.13 -25.07 -39.00
N LEU A 70 -7.52 -24.31 -37.96
CA LEU A 70 -8.84 -24.44 -37.31
C LEU A 70 -9.95 -23.77 -38.13
N SER A 71 -11.18 -24.25 -37.97
CA SER A 71 -12.36 -23.60 -38.59
C SER A 71 -12.61 -22.21 -37.97
N PRO A 72 -13.21 -21.27 -38.71
CA PRO A 72 -13.51 -19.92 -38.21
C PRO A 72 -14.44 -19.94 -36.98
N ASP A 73 -15.34 -20.93 -36.89
CA ASP A 73 -16.21 -21.13 -35.73
C ASP A 73 -15.42 -21.53 -34.47
N SER A 74 -14.41 -22.41 -34.63
CA SER A 74 -13.53 -22.82 -33.53
C SER A 74 -12.60 -21.69 -33.09
N GLN A 75 -12.08 -20.90 -34.03
CA GLN A 75 -11.26 -19.72 -33.73
C GLN A 75 -12.05 -18.70 -32.92
N SER A 76 -13.32 -18.46 -33.28
CA SER A 76 -14.20 -17.52 -32.56
C SER A 76 -14.48 -17.97 -31.12
N ARG A 77 -14.69 -19.27 -30.90
CA ARG A 77 -14.88 -19.83 -29.54
C ARG A 77 -13.62 -19.76 -28.69
N LEU A 78 -12.45 -20.02 -29.28
CA LEU A 78 -11.17 -19.93 -28.58
C LEU A 78 -10.79 -18.48 -28.29
N ALA A 79 -11.10 -17.55 -29.20
CA ALA A 79 -10.91 -16.12 -28.99
C ALA A 79 -11.67 -15.61 -27.75
N ALA A 80 -12.87 -16.13 -27.48
CA ALA A 80 -13.63 -15.76 -26.27
C ALA A 80 -12.97 -16.18 -24.95
N LEU A 81 -12.04 -17.14 -24.98
CA LEU A 81 -11.31 -17.63 -23.80
C LEU A 81 -9.94 -16.97 -23.62
N LEU A 82 -9.48 -16.21 -24.61
CA LEU A 82 -8.19 -15.52 -24.55
C LEU A 82 -8.33 -14.20 -23.80
N PRO A 83 -7.28 -13.78 -23.08
CA PRO A 83 -7.28 -12.48 -22.41
C PRO A 83 -7.44 -11.36 -23.45
N PRO A 84 -8.04 -10.22 -23.07
CA PRO A 84 -8.29 -9.13 -24.01
C PRO A 84 -6.98 -8.58 -24.60
N THR A 85 -5.84 -8.74 -23.90
CA THR A 85 -4.48 -8.42 -24.35
C THR A 85 -3.99 -9.24 -25.55
N ALA A 86 -4.65 -10.35 -25.87
CA ALA A 86 -4.30 -11.22 -27.01
C ALA A 86 -4.69 -10.64 -28.37
N PHE A 87 -5.51 -9.59 -28.37
CA PHE A 87 -5.99 -8.94 -29.58
C PHE A 87 -5.23 -7.65 -29.82
N ARG A 88 -4.87 -7.40 -31.08
CA ARG A 88 -4.20 -6.16 -31.50
C ARG A 88 -5.02 -4.90 -31.20
N SER A 89 -6.31 -5.06 -30.98
CA SER A 89 -7.24 -3.99 -30.60
C SER A 89 -7.20 -3.62 -29.11
N PHE A 90 -6.42 -4.32 -28.27
CA PHE A 90 -6.34 -4.00 -26.85
C PHE A 90 -5.61 -2.68 -26.61
N LYS A 91 -6.35 -1.68 -26.13
CA LYS A 91 -5.76 -0.46 -25.58
C LYS A 91 -5.77 -0.59 -24.05
N PRO A 92 -4.61 -0.46 -23.37
CA PRO A 92 -4.59 -0.42 -21.92
C PRO A 92 -5.36 0.80 -21.44
N THR A 93 -6.54 0.57 -20.84
CA THR A 93 -7.34 1.62 -20.22
C THR A 93 -6.72 2.02 -18.90
N LEU A 94 -6.31 3.27 -18.77
CA LEU A 94 -5.90 3.84 -17.49
C LEU A 94 -7.12 3.90 -16.55
N GLY A 95 -6.88 3.76 -15.25
CA GLY A 95 -7.95 3.90 -14.24
C GLY A 95 -8.61 5.28 -14.33
N LEU A 96 -9.90 5.35 -13.97
CA LEU A 96 -10.72 6.58 -14.02
C LEU A 96 -10.12 7.74 -13.21
N ASP A 97 -9.25 7.43 -12.25
CA ASP A 97 -8.61 8.40 -11.35
C ASP A 97 -7.31 8.98 -11.94
N HIS A 98 -6.88 8.53 -13.13
CA HIS A 98 -5.65 9.00 -13.76
C HIS A 98 -5.90 10.30 -14.56
N PRO A 99 -5.11 11.37 -14.37
CA PRO A 99 -5.34 12.68 -14.99
C PRO A 99 -5.27 12.67 -16.53
N ALA A 100 -4.68 11.63 -17.12
CA ALA A 100 -4.64 11.41 -18.59
C ALA A 100 -5.86 10.65 -19.15
N ALA A 101 -6.85 10.27 -18.32
CA ALA A 101 -8.02 9.50 -18.76
C ALA A 101 -8.97 10.30 -19.70
N GLY A 102 -8.87 11.64 -19.71
CA GLY A 102 -9.72 12.51 -20.51
C GLY A 102 -9.20 12.84 -21.92
N ASP A 103 -7.97 12.47 -22.27
CA ASP A 103 -7.31 12.89 -23.53
C ASP A 103 -7.31 11.77 -24.58
N SER A 104 -8.51 11.28 -24.94
CA SER A 104 -8.64 10.33 -26.06
C SER A 104 -8.93 11.08 -27.36
N MET A 105 -7.89 11.32 -28.17
CA MET A 105 -8.07 11.67 -29.58
C MET A 105 -8.69 10.49 -30.32
N GLN A 106 -9.82 10.74 -30.98
CA GLN A 106 -10.60 9.74 -31.71
C GLN A 106 -9.91 9.44 -33.06
N VAL A 107 -8.81 8.68 -33.00
CA VAL A 107 -8.13 8.17 -34.20
C VAL A 107 -8.31 6.66 -34.25
N ASP A 108 -9.02 6.28 -35.30
CA ASP A 108 -9.31 4.97 -35.84
C ASP A 108 -10.32 4.04 -35.12
N SER A 109 -11.51 3.95 -35.73
CA SER A 109 -12.32 2.73 -35.72
C SER A 109 -11.60 1.66 -36.55
N HIS A 110 -11.02 0.66 -35.90
CA HIS A 110 -10.48 -0.53 -36.58
C HIS A 110 -11.25 -1.77 -36.18
N ASP A 111 -11.47 -2.61 -37.18
CA ASP A 111 -12.28 -3.82 -37.15
C ASP A 111 -11.87 -4.81 -36.06
N ALA A 112 -12.89 -5.52 -35.58
CA ALA A 112 -12.82 -6.54 -34.56
C ALA A 112 -11.77 -7.64 -34.88
N SER A 113 -11.15 -8.16 -33.82
CA SER A 113 -10.73 -9.57 -33.73
C SER A 113 -9.56 -10.06 -34.61
N THR A 114 -8.52 -9.26 -34.83
CA THR A 114 -7.24 -9.83 -35.31
C THR A 114 -6.35 -10.24 -34.13
N LEU A 115 -6.22 -11.56 -33.96
CA LEU A 115 -5.32 -12.19 -32.99
C LEU A 115 -3.87 -11.81 -33.33
N ASP A 116 -3.07 -11.41 -32.34
CA ASP A 116 -1.66 -11.16 -32.59
C ASP A 116 -0.87 -12.48 -32.62
N PRO A 117 -0.15 -12.82 -33.72
CA PRO A 117 0.65 -14.05 -33.79
C PRO A 117 1.77 -14.12 -32.75
N SER A 118 2.17 -12.98 -32.17
CA SER A 118 3.17 -12.90 -31.11
C SER A 118 2.72 -13.52 -29.78
N LEU A 119 1.40 -13.70 -29.58
CA LEU A 119 0.80 -14.32 -28.39
C LEU A 119 1.37 -15.72 -28.15
N PHE A 120 1.52 -16.52 -29.20
CA PHE A 120 2.01 -17.90 -29.09
C PHE A 120 3.49 -17.98 -28.69
N THR A 121 4.21 -16.87 -28.83
CA THR A 121 5.62 -16.73 -28.41
C THR A 121 5.79 -15.94 -27.12
N ASP A 122 4.69 -15.49 -26.50
CA ASP A 122 4.75 -14.74 -25.25
C ASP A 122 5.23 -15.62 -24.10
N ALA A 123 6.08 -15.07 -23.24
CA ALA A 123 6.64 -15.75 -22.08
C ALA A 123 5.53 -16.23 -21.13
N HIS A 124 4.45 -15.44 -20.99
CA HIS A 124 3.32 -15.80 -20.14
C HIS A 124 2.50 -16.96 -20.71
N PHE A 125 2.28 -16.97 -22.03
CA PHE A 125 1.57 -18.06 -22.70
C PHE A 125 2.37 -19.36 -22.66
N LEU A 126 3.68 -19.30 -22.94
CA LEU A 126 4.58 -20.46 -22.86
C LEU A 126 4.68 -20.99 -21.42
N ALA A 127 4.79 -20.11 -20.42
CA ALA A 127 4.78 -20.52 -19.02
C ALA A 127 3.47 -21.21 -18.63
N ALA A 128 2.32 -20.69 -19.07
CA ALA A 128 1.02 -21.31 -18.82
C ALA A 128 0.90 -22.68 -19.52
N ALA A 129 1.39 -22.79 -20.76
CA ALA A 129 1.46 -24.03 -21.52
C ALA A 129 2.31 -25.10 -20.81
N HIS A 130 3.52 -24.75 -20.37
CA HIS A 130 4.37 -25.66 -19.60
C HIS A 130 3.75 -26.04 -18.26
N THR A 131 3.12 -25.08 -17.58
CA THR A 131 2.39 -25.33 -16.32
C THR A 131 1.23 -26.32 -16.55
N PHE A 132 0.49 -26.21 -17.66
CA PHE A 132 -0.53 -27.18 -18.04
C PHE A 132 0.06 -28.57 -18.27
N GLN A 133 1.22 -28.64 -18.92
CA GLN A 133 1.98 -29.87 -19.12
C GLN A 133 2.39 -30.53 -17.79
N ASP A 134 2.88 -29.72 -16.85
CA ASP A 134 3.25 -30.16 -15.51
C ASP A 134 2.02 -30.62 -14.70
N HIS A 135 0.88 -29.94 -14.86
CA HIS A 135 -0.39 -30.34 -14.25
C HIS A 135 -0.90 -31.67 -14.82
N LEU A 136 -0.73 -31.89 -16.12
CA LEU A 136 -1.06 -33.17 -16.77
C LEU A 136 -0.13 -34.29 -16.28
N PHE A 137 1.18 -34.02 -16.16
CA PHE A 137 2.15 -34.97 -15.64
C PHE A 137 1.90 -35.31 -14.17
N SER A 138 1.51 -34.32 -13.37
CA SER A 138 1.23 -34.44 -11.93
C SER A 138 -0.16 -34.99 -11.62
N ASP A 139 -0.92 -35.44 -12.64
CA ASP A 139 -2.25 -36.03 -12.52
C ASP A 139 -3.31 -35.08 -11.92
N TRP A 140 -3.08 -33.77 -12.01
CA TRP A 140 -3.98 -32.72 -11.49
C TRP A 140 -5.30 -32.67 -12.27
N LEU A 141 -5.25 -32.96 -13.57
CA LEU A 141 -6.41 -32.96 -14.47
C LEU A 141 -7.20 -34.28 -14.45
N SER A 142 -6.85 -35.21 -13.56
CA SER A 142 -7.61 -36.44 -13.39
C SER A 142 -8.93 -36.20 -12.68
N ASP A 143 -9.93 -37.04 -12.98
CA ASP A 143 -11.23 -37.02 -12.31
C ASP A 143 -11.07 -37.19 -10.78
N THR A 144 -10.04 -37.95 -10.35
CA THR A 144 -9.76 -38.16 -8.92
C THR A 144 -9.32 -36.89 -8.19
N HIS A 145 -8.61 -36.00 -8.88
CA HIS A 145 -8.18 -34.73 -8.32
C HIS A 145 -9.32 -33.69 -8.38
N ALA A 146 -10.13 -33.71 -9.44
CA ALA A 146 -11.34 -32.88 -9.54
C ALA A 146 -12.32 -33.16 -8.37
N GLU A 147 -12.56 -34.43 -8.05
CA GLU A 147 -13.39 -34.81 -6.90
C GLU A 147 -12.81 -34.34 -5.56
N LYS A 148 -11.49 -34.34 -5.40
CA LYS A 148 -10.83 -33.85 -4.18
C LYS A 148 -10.98 -32.33 -4.05
N VAL A 149 -10.82 -31.60 -5.14
CA VAL A 149 -11.03 -30.15 -5.17
C VAL A 149 -12.48 -29.83 -4.85
N GLU A 150 -13.46 -30.54 -5.42
CA GLU A 150 -14.88 -30.35 -5.10
C GLU A 150 -15.21 -30.66 -3.63
N LYS A 151 -14.64 -31.72 -3.06
CA LYS A 151 -14.81 -32.04 -1.64
C LYS A 151 -14.20 -30.94 -0.76
N TYR A 152 -13.05 -30.41 -1.16
CA TYR A 152 -12.38 -29.33 -0.44
C TYR A 152 -13.17 -28.01 -0.54
N THR A 153 -13.67 -27.64 -1.72
CA THR A 153 -14.48 -26.43 -1.90
C THR A 153 -15.81 -26.52 -1.18
N LYS A 154 -16.49 -27.67 -1.21
CA LYS A 154 -17.69 -27.94 -0.39
C LYS A 154 -17.37 -27.87 1.10
N GLY A 155 -16.27 -28.47 1.55
CA GLY A 155 -15.85 -28.40 2.95
C GLY A 155 -15.54 -26.98 3.43
N ILE A 156 -15.02 -26.10 2.56
CA ILE A 156 -14.86 -24.67 2.85
C ILE A 156 -16.22 -23.97 2.91
N GLN A 157 -17.13 -24.26 1.98
CA GLN A 157 -18.48 -23.66 1.97
C GLN A 157 -19.31 -24.06 3.19
N ASP A 158 -19.23 -25.34 3.59
CA ASP A 158 -19.91 -25.89 4.75
C ASP A 158 -19.21 -25.52 6.07
N GLY A 159 -18.02 -24.90 6.01
CA GLY A 159 -17.24 -24.49 7.18
C GLY A 159 -16.58 -25.65 7.94
N SER A 160 -16.55 -26.86 7.37
CA SER A 160 -15.89 -28.02 8.01
C SER A 160 -14.38 -28.07 7.75
N LEU A 161 -13.90 -27.39 6.70
CA LEU A 161 -12.47 -27.29 6.36
C LEU A 161 -12.02 -25.83 6.33
N ALA A 162 -10.94 -25.54 7.05
CA ALA A 162 -10.26 -24.25 6.99
C ALA A 162 -9.33 -24.19 5.77
N ALA A 163 -9.15 -22.98 5.23
CA ALA A 163 -8.23 -22.72 4.12
C ALA A 163 -7.05 -21.87 4.64
N PRO A 164 -5.92 -22.49 5.03
CA PRO A 164 -4.82 -21.78 5.71
C PRO A 164 -4.28 -20.58 4.95
N TRP A 165 -4.26 -20.66 3.61
CA TRP A 165 -3.81 -19.56 2.75
C TRP A 165 -4.69 -18.30 2.89
N LYS A 166 -5.97 -18.44 3.24
CA LYS A 166 -6.84 -17.26 3.47
C LYS A 166 -6.44 -16.56 4.76
N ASP A 167 -6.15 -17.33 5.80
CA ASP A 167 -5.74 -16.80 7.09
C ASP A 167 -4.37 -16.12 6.97
N GLU A 168 -3.42 -16.75 6.27
CA GLU A 168 -2.10 -16.16 5.98
C GLU A 168 -2.20 -14.85 5.17
N VAL A 169 -3.06 -14.80 4.15
CA VAL A 169 -3.30 -13.58 3.38
C VAL A 169 -3.95 -12.50 4.25
N TRP A 170 -4.91 -12.89 5.09
CA TRP A 170 -5.57 -11.96 6.00
C TRP A 170 -4.60 -11.40 7.03
N GLU A 171 -3.75 -12.22 7.64
CA GLU A 171 -2.73 -11.80 8.60
C GLU A 171 -1.68 -10.87 7.97
N ARG A 172 -1.25 -11.17 6.73
CA ARG A 172 -0.34 -10.31 5.98
C ARG A 172 -0.94 -8.93 5.72
N ASP A 173 -2.21 -8.90 5.35
CA ASP A 173 -2.89 -7.66 4.98
C ASP A 173 -3.45 -6.92 6.22
N ASN A 174 -3.57 -7.62 7.36
CA ASN A 174 -4.04 -7.11 8.65
C ASN A 174 -3.05 -7.45 9.77
N PRO A 175 -1.84 -6.86 9.75
CA PRO A 175 -0.86 -7.14 10.77
C PRO A 175 -1.41 -6.72 12.14
N PRO A 176 -1.07 -7.45 13.22
CA PRO A 176 -1.55 -7.15 14.55
C PRO A 176 -1.23 -5.72 14.98
N LEU A 177 -2.13 -5.11 15.75
CA LEU A 177 -2.04 -3.71 16.21
C LEU A 177 -0.70 -3.36 16.88
N GLU A 178 -0.02 -4.34 17.48
CA GLU A 178 1.30 -4.16 18.08
C GLU A 178 2.39 -3.89 17.04
N GLU A 179 2.36 -4.56 15.88
CA GLU A 179 3.31 -4.31 14.79
C GLU A 179 3.03 -2.98 14.09
N GLN A 180 1.75 -2.61 13.93
CA GLN A 180 1.36 -1.30 13.44
C GLN A 180 1.82 -0.18 14.40
N ALA A 181 1.70 -0.40 15.71
CA ALA A 181 2.17 0.53 16.74
C ALA A 181 3.70 0.61 16.78
N ALA A 182 4.42 -0.49 16.56
CA ALA A 182 5.88 -0.51 16.50
C ALA A 182 6.40 0.27 15.28
N ALA A 183 5.80 0.07 14.10
CA ALA A 183 6.11 0.87 12.92
C ALA A 183 5.85 2.38 13.18
N SER A 184 4.73 2.70 13.82
CA SER A 184 4.38 4.08 14.21
C SER A 184 5.39 4.68 15.22
N GLN A 185 5.91 3.86 16.15
CA GLN A 185 6.92 4.29 17.13
C GLN A 185 8.29 4.52 16.47
N HIS A 186 8.68 3.67 15.50
CA HIS A 186 9.89 3.87 14.72
C HIS A 186 9.82 5.18 13.90
N LEU A 187 8.69 5.44 13.23
CA LEU A 187 8.45 6.72 12.53
C LEU A 187 8.49 7.93 13.50
N ALA A 188 7.95 7.79 14.72
CA ALA A 188 7.98 8.85 15.72
C ALA A 188 9.39 9.16 16.24
N GLY A 189 10.28 8.15 16.26
CA GLY A 189 11.69 8.27 16.62
C GLY A 189 12.49 9.04 15.58
N GLU A 190 12.36 8.69 14.30
CA GLU A 190 13.10 9.35 13.21
C GLU A 190 12.60 10.77 12.92
N ALA A 191 11.29 11.00 13.00
CA ALA A 191 10.73 12.36 12.89
C ALA A 191 11.22 13.29 14.01
N SER A 192 11.86 12.77 15.08
CA SER A 192 12.41 13.58 16.18
C SER A 192 13.59 14.47 15.80
N GLU A 193 14.23 14.19 14.67
CA GLU A 193 15.34 14.99 14.15
C GLU A 193 14.90 16.35 13.60
N LEU A 194 13.64 16.47 13.15
CA LEU A 194 13.09 17.71 12.60
C LEU A 194 12.88 18.75 13.72
N LYS A 195 13.51 19.92 13.55
CA LYS A 195 13.41 21.03 14.50
C LYS A 195 12.25 21.95 14.15
N LEU A 196 11.84 22.78 15.10
CA LEU A 196 10.78 23.78 14.89
C LEU A 196 11.10 24.73 13.73
N GLY A 197 12.38 25.10 13.57
CA GLY A 197 12.84 25.90 12.44
C GLY A 197 12.65 25.20 11.09
N ASP A 198 12.67 23.86 11.03
CA ASP A 198 12.44 23.13 9.78
C ASP A 198 10.96 23.13 9.39
N LEU A 199 10.03 23.15 10.36
CA LEU A 199 8.61 23.40 10.08
C LEU A 199 8.38 24.80 9.50
N ALA A 200 9.11 25.80 10.00
CA ALA A 200 9.03 27.17 9.49
C ALA A 200 9.65 27.29 8.09
N LYS A 201 10.79 26.63 7.83
CA LYS A 201 11.44 26.59 6.49
C LYS A 201 10.54 25.99 5.41
N ASN A 202 9.85 24.90 5.73
CA ASN A 202 9.00 24.19 4.77
C ASN A 202 7.58 24.78 4.69
N SER A 203 7.35 26.01 5.19
CA SER A 203 6.06 26.72 5.16
C SER A 203 4.91 25.98 5.85
N VAL A 204 5.23 25.03 6.74
CA VAL A 204 4.26 24.30 7.57
C VAL A 204 3.74 25.20 8.69
N LEU A 205 4.57 26.11 9.21
CA LEU A 205 4.16 27.22 10.08
C LEU A 205 4.23 28.53 9.31
N ARG A 206 3.21 29.38 9.45
CA ARG A 206 3.07 30.65 8.74
C ARG A 206 2.81 31.81 9.70
N GLU A 207 3.16 33.01 9.25
CA GLU A 207 2.80 34.24 9.95
C GLU A 207 1.27 34.36 10.02
N GLY A 208 0.74 34.71 11.18
CA GLY A 208 -0.70 34.77 11.45
C GLY A 208 -1.34 33.45 11.93
N ASP A 209 -0.60 32.34 11.98
CA ASP A 209 -1.06 31.10 12.62
C ASP A 209 -1.19 31.29 14.14
N VAL A 210 -2.17 30.62 14.75
CA VAL A 210 -2.39 30.60 16.20
C VAL A 210 -1.94 29.26 16.77
N LEU A 211 -0.98 29.30 17.69
CA LEU A 211 -0.52 28.16 18.47
C LEU A 211 -1.31 28.09 19.77
N VAL A 212 -1.89 26.93 20.00
CA VAL A 212 -2.75 26.67 21.15
C VAL A 212 -2.04 25.68 22.04
N TYR A 213 -1.68 26.14 23.22
CA TYR A 213 -1.12 25.30 24.26
C TYR A 213 -2.23 24.78 25.17
N LYS A 214 -2.28 23.48 25.38
CA LYS A 214 -3.19 22.83 26.32
C LYS A 214 -2.47 21.70 27.04
N ARG A 215 -2.32 21.82 28.36
CA ARG A 215 -1.71 20.76 29.18
C ARG A 215 -2.33 20.68 30.57
N ASN A 216 -2.62 19.45 30.99
CA ASN A 216 -3.08 19.15 32.34
C ASN A 216 -1.88 18.77 33.23
N PHE A 217 -1.72 19.46 34.34
CA PHE A 217 -0.71 19.17 35.35
C PHE A 217 -1.36 18.42 36.51
N ALA A 218 -1.40 17.09 36.41
CA ALA A 218 -2.02 16.22 37.43
C ALA A 218 -1.47 16.48 38.86
N ASN A 219 -0.17 16.79 38.97
CA ASN A 219 0.50 17.04 40.25
C ASN A 219 0.00 18.30 40.98
N VAL A 220 -0.55 19.26 40.23
CA VAL A 220 -1.06 20.54 40.77
C VAL A 220 -2.58 20.64 40.56
N ASN A 221 -3.18 19.67 39.86
CA ASN A 221 -4.57 19.67 39.41
C ASN A 221 -4.97 20.96 38.67
N VAL A 222 -4.08 21.46 37.80
CA VAL A 222 -4.31 22.69 37.01
C VAL A 222 -4.24 22.36 35.52
N LEU A 223 -5.29 22.72 34.80
CA LEU A 223 -5.29 22.76 33.34
C LEU A 223 -4.86 24.15 32.87
N VAL A 224 -3.74 24.22 32.15
CA VAL A 224 -3.26 25.45 31.51
C VAL A 224 -3.64 25.41 30.04
N GLU A 225 -4.42 26.40 29.61
CA GLU A 225 -4.78 26.62 28.21
C GLU A 225 -4.38 28.05 27.82
N LYS A 226 -3.63 28.18 26.73
CA LYS A 226 -3.09 29.46 26.25
C LYS A 226 -3.05 29.54 24.74
N ASP A 227 -3.57 30.62 24.19
CA ASP A 227 -3.50 30.94 22.78
C ASP A 227 -2.37 31.96 22.51
N VAL A 228 -1.64 31.72 21.42
CA VAL A 228 -0.45 32.48 21.03
C VAL A 228 -0.49 32.69 19.53
N ILE A 229 -0.16 33.87 19.02
CA ILE A 229 -0.12 34.13 17.58
C ILE A 229 1.30 34.32 17.09
N ILE A 230 1.62 33.76 15.92
CA ILE A 230 2.91 33.95 15.25
C ILE A 230 2.85 35.29 14.52
N GLN A 231 3.59 36.29 15.00
CA GLN A 231 3.62 37.61 14.38
C GLN A 231 4.58 37.65 13.20
N ARG A 232 5.78 37.07 13.39
CA ARG A 232 6.83 37.11 12.39
C ARG A 232 7.71 35.87 12.47
N ILE A 233 8.19 35.42 11.32
CA ILE A 233 9.19 34.36 11.21
C ILE A 233 10.48 34.98 10.67
N ASP A 234 11.58 34.86 11.42
CA ASP A 234 12.88 35.34 10.94
C ASP A 234 13.40 34.40 9.84
N SER A 235 13.67 34.95 8.65
CA SER A 235 14.10 34.18 7.49
C SER A 235 15.51 33.63 7.60
N ARG A 236 16.36 34.19 8.48
CA ARG A 236 17.77 33.77 8.64
C ARG A 236 17.96 32.75 9.76
N SER A 237 17.30 32.96 10.90
CA SER A 237 17.41 32.07 12.07
C SER A 237 16.29 31.04 12.17
N HIS A 238 15.21 31.20 11.39
CA HIS A 238 13.96 30.44 11.52
C HIS A 238 13.39 30.44 12.94
N SER A 239 13.71 31.49 13.71
CA SER A 239 13.09 31.77 14.99
C SER A 239 11.70 32.37 14.79
N LEU A 240 10.76 32.02 15.66
CA LEU A 240 9.39 32.53 15.61
C LEU A 240 9.26 33.64 16.65
N THR A 241 8.79 34.82 16.24
CA THR A 241 8.36 35.87 17.15
C THR A 241 6.87 35.71 17.39
N VAL A 242 6.50 35.45 18.64
CA VAL A 242 5.12 35.15 19.01
C VAL A 242 4.60 36.10 20.09
N LEU A 243 3.30 36.37 20.03
CA LEU A 243 2.58 37.26 20.93
C LEU A 243 1.66 36.45 21.85
N ALA A 244 1.76 36.69 23.15
CA ALA A 244 0.92 36.04 24.16
C ALA A 244 0.38 37.07 25.16
N GLN A 245 -0.85 36.86 25.62
CA GLN A 245 -1.43 37.69 26.68
C GLN A 245 -0.89 37.31 28.07
N PRO A 246 -0.58 38.31 28.92
CA PRO A 246 -0.15 38.08 30.29
C PRO A 246 -1.25 37.50 31.17
N GLY A 247 -0.88 36.79 32.23
CA GLY A 247 -1.81 36.25 33.24
C GLY A 247 -2.42 34.90 32.85
N ALA A 248 -3.54 34.51 33.47
CA ALA A 248 -4.19 33.19 33.26
C ALA A 248 -5.23 33.16 32.12
N GLN A 249 -5.34 34.23 31.34
CA GLN A 249 -6.33 34.33 30.26
C GLN A 249 -6.00 33.38 29.11
N ARG A 250 -6.99 32.58 28.69
CA ARG A 250 -6.84 31.57 27.63
C ARG A 250 -6.73 32.20 26.23
N ASN A 251 -7.66 33.09 25.91
CA ASN A 251 -7.88 33.56 24.54
C ASN A 251 -7.06 34.82 24.24
N LEU A 252 -6.62 34.97 23.01
CA LEU A 252 -6.06 36.24 22.51
C LEU A 252 -7.17 37.30 22.33
N PRO A 253 -6.84 38.60 22.43
CA PRO A 253 -7.82 39.66 22.20
C PRO A 253 -8.20 39.69 20.71
N ALA A 254 -9.47 40.01 20.44
CA ALA A 254 -10.04 39.98 19.10
C ALA A 254 -9.25 40.86 18.10
N ASP A 255 -8.68 41.97 18.58
CA ASP A 255 -7.89 42.92 17.77
C ASP A 255 -6.64 42.28 17.14
N LEU A 256 -6.04 41.28 17.79
CA LEU A 256 -4.87 40.56 17.28
C LEU A 256 -5.23 39.37 16.39
N LEU A 257 -6.49 38.95 16.40
CA LEU A 257 -6.96 37.82 15.61
C LEU A 257 -7.33 38.23 14.18
N MET A 258 -7.40 39.54 13.90
CA MET A 258 -7.63 40.15 12.60
C MET A 258 -6.42 40.00 11.65
N PRO A 259 -6.64 39.89 10.33
CA PRO A 259 -5.55 39.93 9.36
C PRO A 259 -4.95 41.35 9.28
N GLY A 260 -3.62 41.45 9.45
CA GLY A 260 -2.91 42.73 9.54
C GLY A 260 -3.14 43.45 10.88
N PRO A 261 -2.80 42.83 12.02
CA PRO A 261 -3.10 43.40 13.33
C PRO A 261 -2.36 44.74 13.53
N PRO A 262 -3.00 45.75 14.17
CA PRO A 262 -2.31 46.96 14.59
C PRO A 262 -1.18 46.62 15.58
N GLU A 263 -0.18 47.52 15.71
CA GLU A 263 0.93 47.31 16.63
C GLU A 263 0.44 46.91 18.04
N PRO A 264 1.09 45.92 18.68
CA PRO A 264 0.58 45.34 19.91
C PRO A 264 0.48 46.41 21.00
N SER A 265 -0.74 46.73 21.41
CA SER A 265 -0.96 47.60 22.56
C SER A 265 -0.64 46.85 23.86
N PRO A 266 0.08 47.46 24.82
CA PRO A 266 0.34 46.84 26.11
C PRO A 266 -0.98 46.40 26.77
N PRO A 267 -1.04 45.19 27.38
CA PRO A 267 0.07 44.51 28.04
C PRO A 267 0.61 43.24 27.34
N ILE A 268 0.44 43.10 26.02
CA ILE A 268 0.86 41.90 25.26
C ILE A 268 2.37 41.64 25.43
N ARG A 269 2.74 40.37 25.65
CA ARG A 269 4.15 39.96 25.79
C ARG A 269 4.67 39.35 24.50
N ILE A 270 5.76 39.92 24.00
CA ILE A 270 6.47 39.45 22.81
C ILE A 270 7.59 38.50 23.25
N MET A 271 7.70 37.34 22.62
CA MET A 271 8.80 36.40 22.85
C MET A 271 9.34 35.86 21.54
N THR A 272 10.66 35.65 21.49
CA THR A 272 11.33 35.00 20.36
C THR A 272 11.70 33.58 20.78
N ILE A 273 11.22 32.59 20.03
CA ILE A 273 11.38 31.17 20.34
C ILE A 273 12.13 30.45 19.22
N THR A 274 12.97 29.50 19.61
CA THR A 274 13.67 28.59 18.69
C THR A 274 13.29 27.12 18.92
N SER A 275 12.59 26.80 20.02
CA SER A 275 12.11 25.45 20.31
C SER A 275 10.72 25.44 20.97
N PRO A 276 9.93 24.36 20.81
CA PRO A 276 8.60 24.26 21.43
C PRO A 276 8.67 24.22 22.96
N THR A 277 9.74 23.66 23.53
CA THR A 277 9.98 23.66 24.97
C THR A 277 10.24 25.06 25.53
N GLN A 278 10.93 25.91 24.76
CA GLN A 278 11.12 27.32 25.12
C GLN A 278 9.79 28.07 25.11
N LEU A 279 8.92 27.81 24.12
CA LEU A 279 7.57 28.35 24.08
C LEU A 279 6.74 27.89 25.29
N GLU A 280 6.69 26.59 25.56
CA GLU A 280 5.96 26.04 26.71
C GLU A 280 6.43 26.67 28.03
N THR A 281 7.74 26.75 28.26
CA THR A 281 8.30 27.36 29.47
C THR A 281 7.91 28.84 29.58
N GLY A 282 7.96 29.58 28.46
CA GLY A 282 7.54 30.97 28.39
C GLY A 282 6.05 31.16 28.70
N LEU A 283 5.18 30.29 28.20
CA LEU A 283 3.74 30.35 28.46
C LEU A 283 3.41 30.02 29.91
N LEU A 284 4.10 29.04 30.51
CA LEU A 284 3.92 28.71 31.93
C LEU A 284 4.45 29.81 32.85
N ASP A 285 5.54 30.49 32.46
CA ASP A 285 6.05 31.67 33.18
C ASP A 285 5.10 32.86 33.09
N ILE A 286 4.36 32.99 31.99
CA ILE A 286 3.33 34.03 31.81
C ILE A 286 2.06 33.72 32.61
N ASP A 287 1.64 32.46 32.62
CA ASP A 287 0.43 32.02 33.32
C ASP A 287 0.60 32.04 34.85
N GLY A 288 1.81 31.72 35.34
CA GLY A 288 2.20 31.89 36.74
C GLY A 288 1.58 30.88 37.72
N ARG A 289 0.60 30.06 37.32
CA ARG A 289 -0.04 29.07 38.20
C ARG A 289 0.79 27.80 38.44
N VAL A 290 1.82 27.55 37.63
CA VAL A 290 2.67 26.35 37.72
C VAL A 290 4.13 26.74 37.96
N ASP A 291 4.61 26.47 39.18
CA ASP A 291 6.01 26.68 39.59
C ASP A 291 6.98 25.91 38.69
N LYS A 292 8.16 26.50 38.43
CA LYS A 292 9.22 25.86 37.62
C LYS A 292 9.60 24.47 38.13
N ALA A 293 9.66 24.27 39.44
CA ALA A 293 10.00 23.00 40.07
C ALA A 293 8.93 21.90 39.88
N LYS A 294 7.68 22.27 39.60
CA LYS A 294 6.55 21.33 39.46
C LYS A 294 6.24 20.97 38.01
N ARG A 295 7.02 21.49 37.05
CA ARG A 295 6.83 21.25 35.61
C ARG A 295 7.45 19.89 35.26
N PRO A 296 6.67 18.90 34.80
CA PRO A 296 7.22 17.63 34.36
C PRO A 296 7.91 17.79 33.00
N ASN A 297 8.99 17.03 32.78
CA ASN A 297 9.65 16.89 31.47
C ASN A 297 8.69 16.23 30.48
N GLY A 298 7.87 17.05 29.82
CA GLY A 298 6.87 16.60 28.85
C GLY A 298 7.28 16.92 27.43
N ASN A 299 6.61 16.25 26.49
CA ASN A 299 6.81 16.51 25.08
C ASN A 299 5.96 17.71 24.63
N ALA A 300 6.57 18.90 24.62
CA ALA A 300 5.94 20.16 24.19
C ALA A 300 5.32 20.07 22.78
N TRP A 301 5.84 19.22 21.89
CA TRP A 301 5.29 19.02 20.54
C TRP A 301 3.87 18.46 20.53
N LYS A 302 3.50 17.70 21.56
CA LYS A 302 2.15 17.12 21.68
C LYS A 302 1.15 18.08 22.33
N ALA A 303 1.64 19.08 23.06
CA ALA A 303 0.81 20.02 23.82
C ALA A 303 0.43 21.28 23.03
N LEU A 304 1.00 21.47 21.83
CA LEU A 304 0.81 22.63 20.97
C LEU A 304 0.07 22.23 19.69
N THR A 305 -1.07 22.86 19.45
CA THR A 305 -1.91 22.68 18.26
C THR A 305 -1.86 23.93 17.39
N VAL A 306 -1.67 23.75 16.08
CA VAL A 306 -1.64 24.85 15.09
C VAL A 306 -3.04 25.09 14.56
N TRP A 307 -3.43 26.36 14.52
CA TRP A 307 -4.70 26.85 13.98
C TRP A 307 -4.42 27.84 12.85
N ARG A 308 -5.04 27.62 11.68
CA ARG A 308 -4.82 28.40 10.45
C ARG A 308 -6.15 28.80 9.82
N TRP A 309 -6.17 29.92 9.10
CA TRP A 309 -7.32 30.36 8.30
C TRP A 309 -7.72 29.33 7.24
N ALA A 310 -9.03 29.09 7.12
CA ALA A 310 -9.60 28.23 6.09
C ALA A 310 -9.77 29.03 4.78
N GLY A 311 -8.81 28.87 3.85
CA GLY A 311 -8.86 29.51 2.53
C GLY A 311 -8.67 31.04 2.53
N ASP A 312 -8.92 31.65 1.37
CA ASP A 312 -8.87 33.11 1.13
C ASP A 312 -10.13 33.85 1.64
N ASP A 313 -11.13 33.10 2.13
CA ASP A 313 -12.38 33.65 2.65
C ASP A 313 -12.20 34.20 4.07
N MET A 314 -11.56 35.36 4.12
CA MET A 314 -11.42 36.25 5.29
C MET A 314 -12.78 36.78 5.82
N GLY A 315 -13.90 36.40 5.20
CA GLY A 315 -15.23 36.96 5.43
C GLY A 315 -15.94 36.44 6.68
N MET A 316 -15.52 35.32 7.27
CA MET A 316 -16.16 34.72 8.45
C MET A 316 -15.27 34.84 9.69
N LEU A 317 -15.10 36.07 10.18
CA LEU A 317 -14.48 36.38 11.48
C LEU A 317 -15.28 35.83 12.70
N GLN A 318 -16.37 35.10 12.47
CA GLN A 318 -17.21 34.52 13.51
C GLN A 318 -16.78 33.08 13.81
N GLY A 319 -16.09 32.89 14.93
CA GLY A 319 -15.66 31.58 15.42
C GLY A 319 -14.62 31.68 16.52
N GLN A 320 -14.30 30.56 17.18
CA GLN A 320 -13.16 30.52 18.11
C GLN A 320 -11.87 30.87 17.35
N ARG A 321 -11.01 31.69 17.95
CA ARG A 321 -9.68 32.05 17.40
C ARG A 321 -9.71 32.74 16.03
N GLY A 322 -10.80 33.48 15.77
CA GLY A 322 -10.96 34.31 14.58
C GLY A 322 -11.14 33.49 13.31
N GLY A 323 -12.02 32.48 13.32
CA GLY A 323 -12.37 31.71 12.12
C GLY A 323 -11.30 30.70 11.64
N ARG A 324 -10.23 30.49 12.43
CA ARG A 324 -9.18 29.51 12.11
C ARG A 324 -9.64 28.08 12.39
N GLU A 325 -9.13 27.14 11.61
CA GLU A 325 -9.33 25.69 11.76
C GLU A 325 -8.09 25.00 12.32
N ALA A 326 -8.31 23.93 13.08
CA ALA A 326 -7.25 23.13 13.66
C ALA A 326 -6.57 22.26 12.59
N GLN A 327 -5.29 22.53 12.33
CA GLN A 327 -4.48 21.78 11.35
C GLN A 327 -3.82 20.53 11.96
N GLY A 328 -3.67 20.49 13.28
CA GLY A 328 -3.07 19.38 14.01
C GLY A 328 -2.06 19.83 15.06
N THR A 329 -1.51 18.87 15.80
CA THR A 329 -0.43 19.15 16.77
C THR A 329 0.89 19.36 16.06
N LEU A 330 1.83 20.10 16.66
CA LEU A 330 3.18 20.22 16.13
C LEU A 330 3.84 18.84 15.95
N PHE A 331 3.54 17.89 16.85
CA PHE A 331 3.99 16.51 16.73
C PHE A 331 3.47 15.82 15.45
N TYR A 332 2.18 16.00 15.15
CA TYR A 332 1.57 15.43 13.94
C TYR A 332 2.11 16.08 12.67
N LEU A 333 2.15 17.42 12.62
CA LEU A 333 2.65 18.16 11.46
C LEU A 333 4.12 17.86 11.17
N ARG A 334 4.91 17.59 12.21
CA ARG A 334 6.30 17.12 12.08
C ARG A 334 6.38 15.73 11.47
N ALA A 335 5.50 14.82 11.86
CA ALA A 335 5.47 13.47 11.29
C ALA A 335 5.04 13.50 9.81
N CYS A 336 4.05 14.30 9.44
CA CYS A 336 3.63 14.46 8.04
C CYS A 336 4.76 15.01 7.18
N LEU A 337 5.45 16.07 7.63
CA LEU A 337 6.60 16.62 6.90
C LEU A 337 7.74 15.59 6.71
N TYR A 338 7.91 14.67 7.66
CA TYR A 338 8.89 13.60 7.52
C TYR A 338 8.46 12.56 6.47
N GLN A 339 7.17 12.22 6.40
CA GLN A 339 6.64 11.27 5.41
C GLN A 339 6.67 11.83 3.98
N ASP A 340 6.53 13.15 3.83
CA ASP A 340 6.54 13.82 2.53
C ASP A 340 7.96 14.01 1.95
N ARG A 341 9.02 13.62 2.67
CA ARG A 341 10.43 13.70 2.23
C ARG A 341 10.92 12.41 1.59
#